data_AF-A0A0F2RR95-F1
#
_entry.id   AF-A0A0F2RR95-F1
#
_cell.length_a   1.000
_cell.length_b   1.000
_cell.length_c   1.000
_cell.angle_alpha   90.00
_cell.angle_beta   90.00
_cell.angle_gamma   90.00
#
_symmetry.space_group_name_H-M   'P 1'
#
loop_
_entity.id
_entity.type
_entity.pdbx_description
1 polymer ?
#
loop_
_entity_poly.entity_id
_entity_poly.type
_entity_poly.pdbx_seq_one_letter_code
_entity_poly.pdbx_strand_id
1 'polypeptide(L)'
;MVVSMQALHHFNVARHLAEAHRVLSPGGIFAALAWSNIELPIDVRGACDGFLSTIDPFWEPERSWAVSGYAGLAFCGEKVELPYAVMCRTVPVEELIKLFRGWSAYRAGQQDCSNALQTARANLLRLGRSDIIISWRIVGQVFRKTGSLSRIPDVNRPT
;
A
#
# COMPACT_ATOMS: atom_id res chain seq x y z
N MET A 1 -7.22 16.65 -12.06
CA MET A 1 -6.39 15.50 -11.63
C MET A 1 -7.32 14.41 -11.13
N VAL A 2 -6.99 13.15 -11.37
CA VAL A 2 -7.69 11.97 -10.85
C VAL A 2 -6.68 11.15 -10.07
N VAL A 3 -7.04 10.75 -8.85
CA VAL A 3 -6.16 9.95 -7.97
C VAL A 3 -6.90 8.73 -7.49
N SER A 4 -6.27 7.57 -7.61
CA SER A 4 -6.68 6.34 -6.94
C SER A 4 -5.67 6.04 -5.84
N MET A 5 -6.00 6.40 -4.60
CA MET A 5 -5.15 6.20 -3.43
C MET A 5 -5.54 4.92 -2.69
N GLN A 6 -4.65 3.92 -2.65
CA GLN A 6 -4.83 2.64 -1.96
C GLN A 6 -6.08 1.85 -2.41
N ALA A 7 -6.53 2.01 -3.66
CA ALA A 7 -7.84 1.48 -4.06
C ALA A 7 -7.89 0.85 -5.45
N LEU A 8 -6.93 1.11 -6.35
CA LEU A 8 -7.06 0.72 -7.75
C LEU A 8 -7.24 -0.80 -7.96
N HIS A 9 -6.67 -1.63 -7.08
CA HIS A 9 -6.77 -3.08 -7.12
C HIS A 9 -8.17 -3.62 -6.78
N HIS A 10 -9.08 -2.79 -6.28
CA HIS A 10 -10.48 -3.16 -6.06
C HIS A 10 -11.40 -2.80 -7.23
N PHE A 11 -10.89 -2.14 -8.27
CA PHE A 11 -11.70 -1.64 -9.39
C PHE A 11 -11.63 -2.56 -10.60
N ASN A 12 -12.61 -2.40 -11.50
CA ASN A 12 -12.41 -2.79 -12.88
C ASN A 12 -11.41 -1.80 -13.52
N VAL A 13 -10.13 -2.15 -13.48
CA VAL A 13 -9.01 -1.28 -13.88
C VAL A 13 -9.22 -0.71 -15.28
N ALA A 14 -9.54 -1.55 -16.27
CA ALA A 14 -9.72 -1.09 -17.66
C ALA A 14 -10.82 -0.03 -17.78
N ARG A 15 -11.99 -0.27 -17.17
CA ARG A 15 -13.10 0.70 -17.18
C ARG A 15 -12.74 1.98 -16.44
N HIS A 16 -12.08 1.85 -15.29
CA HIS A 16 -11.64 2.99 -14.49
C HIS A 16 -10.63 3.86 -15.24
N LEU A 17 -9.63 3.27 -15.89
CA LEU A 17 -8.63 4.02 -16.66
C LEU A 17 -9.25 4.70 -17.90
N ALA A 18 -10.18 4.03 -18.58
CA ALA A 18 -10.92 4.63 -19.70
C ALA A 18 -11.71 5.85 -19.24
N GLU A 19 -12.38 5.75 -18.09
CA GLU A 19 -13.16 6.86 -17.53
C GLU A 19 -12.27 7.99 -17.00
N ALA A 20 -11.20 7.66 -16.26
CA ALA A 20 -10.20 8.62 -15.82
C ALA A 20 -9.60 9.38 -17.01
N HIS A 21 -9.28 8.68 -18.09
CA HIS A 21 -8.83 9.30 -19.33
C HIS A 21 -9.91 10.20 -19.95
N ARG A 22 -11.18 9.76 -20.01
CA ARG A 22 -12.29 10.54 -20.57
C ARG A 22 -12.49 11.88 -19.84
N VAL A 23 -12.45 11.87 -18.51
CA VAL A 23 -12.73 13.06 -17.68
C VAL A 23 -11.54 14.01 -17.53
N LEU A 24 -10.31 13.53 -17.69
CA LEU A 24 -9.12 14.39 -17.63
C LEU A 24 -9.04 15.30 -18.86
N SER A 25 -8.83 16.60 -18.66
CA SER A 25 -8.42 17.53 -19.71
C SER A 25 -7.03 17.16 -20.26
N PRO A 26 -6.67 17.56 -21.50
CA PRO A 26 -5.29 17.47 -21.98
C PRO A 26 -4.30 18.07 -20.96
N GLY A 27 -3.20 17.39 -20.69
CA GLY A 27 -2.23 17.76 -19.64
C GLY A 27 -2.64 17.38 -18.21
N GLY A 28 -3.84 16.83 -18.00
CA GLY A 28 -4.32 16.39 -16.70
C GLY A 28 -3.55 15.17 -16.16
N ILE A 29 -3.41 15.10 -14.83
CA ILE A 29 -2.70 14.00 -14.15
C ILE A 29 -3.66 12.90 -13.72
N PHE A 30 -3.30 11.66 -14.05
CA PHE A 30 -3.79 10.44 -13.39
C PHE A 30 -2.69 9.90 -12.48
N ALA A 31 -3.02 9.62 -11.22
CA ALA A 31 -2.09 9.02 -10.27
C ALA A 31 -2.73 7.79 -9.61
N ALA A 32 -2.09 6.62 -9.77
CA ALA A 32 -2.39 5.42 -9.03
C ALA A 32 -1.34 5.29 -7.93
N LEU A 33 -1.73 5.56 -6.69
CA LEU A 33 -0.83 5.66 -5.55
C LEU A 33 -1.25 4.69 -4.46
N ALA A 34 -0.29 4.20 -3.68
CA ALA A 34 -0.48 3.30 -2.57
C ALA A 34 0.59 3.55 -1.52
N TRP A 35 0.40 3.00 -0.33
CA TRP A 35 1.45 2.88 0.68
C TRP A 35 2.10 1.50 0.57
N SER A 36 3.42 1.44 0.79
CA SER A 36 4.18 0.20 0.86
C SER A 36 3.76 -0.67 2.06
N ASN A 37 4.49 -1.76 2.29
CA ASN A 37 4.49 -2.40 3.61
C ASN A 37 4.95 -1.39 4.67
N ILE A 38 4.50 -1.60 5.91
CA ILE A 38 4.99 -0.83 7.05
C ILE A 38 6.50 -1.07 7.20
N GLU A 39 7.22 0.02 7.41
CA GLU A 39 8.63 0.03 7.73
C GLU A 39 8.77 0.30 9.22
N LEU A 40 9.62 -0.51 9.87
CA LEU A 40 9.86 -0.49 11.30
C LEU A 40 11.39 -0.44 11.54
N PRO A 41 11.86 0.20 12.61
CA PRO A 41 13.24 0.08 13.07
C PRO A 41 13.63 -1.40 13.23
N ILE A 42 14.90 -1.74 13.00
CA ILE A 42 15.35 -3.14 12.91
C ILE A 42 15.02 -3.97 14.16
N ASP A 43 15.14 -3.40 15.35
CA ASP A 43 14.82 -4.04 16.63
C ASP A 43 13.32 -4.22 16.83
N VAL A 44 12.53 -3.21 16.46
CA VAL A 44 11.06 -3.25 16.48
C VAL A 44 10.54 -4.28 15.48
N ARG A 45 11.13 -4.33 14.29
CA ARG A 45 10.84 -5.34 13.26
C ARG A 45 11.12 -6.73 13.79
N GLY A 46 12.31 -6.96 14.35
CA GLY A 46 12.70 -8.24 14.95
C GLY A 46 11.74 -8.69 16.06
N ALA A 47 11.30 -7.75 16.92
CA ALA A 47 10.30 -8.04 17.96
C ALA A 47 8.94 -8.48 17.39
N CYS A 48 8.61 -8.08 16.16
CA CYS A 48 7.36 -8.38 15.48
C CYS A 48 7.45 -9.52 14.45
N ASP A 49 8.64 -10.03 14.11
CA ASP A 49 8.82 -10.96 12.98
C ASP A 49 7.91 -12.19 13.05
N GLY A 50 7.77 -12.81 14.23
CA GLY A 50 6.85 -13.94 14.41
C GLY A 50 5.40 -13.58 14.07
N PHE A 51 4.92 -12.42 14.51
CA PHE A 51 3.59 -11.93 14.16
C PHE A 51 3.47 -11.62 12.67
N LEU A 52 4.47 -10.94 12.09
CA LEU A 52 4.48 -10.58 10.67
C LEU A 52 4.51 -11.81 9.75
N SER A 53 5.18 -12.90 10.15
CA SER A 53 5.14 -14.18 9.43
C SER A 53 3.80 -14.89 9.60
N THR A 54 3.20 -14.88 10.80
CA THR A 54 1.90 -15.52 11.03
C THR A 54 0.77 -14.83 10.26
N ILE A 55 0.80 -13.50 10.13
CA ILE A 55 -0.26 -12.74 9.45
C ILE A 55 -0.15 -12.77 7.92
N ASP A 56 1.03 -13.09 7.37
CA ASP A 56 1.33 -12.99 5.94
C ASP A 56 0.33 -13.74 5.03
N PRO A 57 -0.09 -14.99 5.34
CA PRO A 57 -1.02 -15.73 4.50
C PRO A 57 -2.44 -15.16 4.44
N PHE A 58 -2.80 -14.25 5.35
CA PHE A 58 -4.14 -13.67 5.43
C PHE A 58 -4.29 -12.37 4.63
N TRP A 59 -3.22 -11.87 4.00
CA TRP A 59 -3.32 -10.73 3.10
C TRP A 59 -4.04 -11.11 1.80
N GLU A 60 -4.88 -10.19 1.30
CA GLU A 60 -5.49 -10.38 0.00
C GLU A 60 -4.42 -10.43 -1.10
N PRO A 61 -4.44 -11.40 -2.04
CA PRO A 61 -3.44 -11.50 -3.11
C PRO A 61 -3.28 -10.21 -3.92
N GLU A 62 -4.38 -9.50 -4.15
CA GLU A 62 -4.44 -8.25 -4.93
C GLU A 62 -3.65 -7.11 -4.25
N ARG A 63 -3.44 -7.18 -2.92
CA ARG A 63 -2.63 -6.21 -2.17
C ARG A 63 -1.20 -6.14 -2.69
N SER A 64 -0.64 -7.25 -3.17
CA SER A 64 0.72 -7.31 -3.73
C SER A 64 0.93 -6.30 -4.86
N TRP A 65 -0.08 -6.10 -5.70
CA TRP A 65 -0.01 -5.12 -6.79
C TRP A 65 -0.01 -3.68 -6.27
N ALA A 66 -0.76 -3.38 -5.22
CA ALA A 66 -0.71 -2.07 -4.57
C ALA A 66 0.66 -1.80 -3.91
N VAL A 67 1.18 -2.77 -3.15
CA VAL A 67 2.47 -2.65 -2.44
C VAL A 67 3.65 -2.49 -3.41
N SER A 68 3.57 -3.09 -4.61
CA SER A 68 4.56 -2.88 -5.69
C SER A 68 4.43 -1.52 -6.39
N GLY A 69 3.51 -0.66 -5.96
CA GLY A 69 3.24 0.63 -6.61
C GLY A 69 2.58 0.47 -7.97
N TYR A 70 1.68 -0.51 -8.11
CA TYR A 70 0.99 -0.86 -9.35
C TYR A 70 1.97 -1.10 -10.50
N ALA A 71 2.99 -1.92 -10.25
CA ALA A 71 3.99 -2.26 -11.25
C ALA A 71 3.31 -2.79 -12.53
N GLY A 72 3.81 -2.35 -13.69
CA GLY A 72 3.24 -2.72 -14.99
C GLY A 72 1.97 -1.97 -15.41
N LEU A 73 1.40 -1.09 -14.57
CA LEU A 73 0.24 -0.29 -14.95
C LEU A 73 0.57 0.60 -16.15
N ALA A 74 -0.26 0.53 -17.19
CA ALA A 74 -0.22 1.34 -18.40
C ALA A 74 -1.39 2.32 -18.42
N PHE A 75 -1.14 3.55 -18.84
CA PHE A 75 -2.15 4.58 -19.05
C PHE A 75 -1.81 5.34 -20.34
N CYS A 76 -2.82 5.83 -21.07
CA CYS A 76 -2.60 6.62 -22.28
C CYS A 76 -2.11 8.03 -21.88
N GLY A 77 -0.80 8.18 -21.76
CA GLY A 77 -0.16 9.42 -21.35
C GLY A 77 1.34 9.25 -21.14
N GLU A 78 2.00 10.36 -20.90
CA GLU A 78 3.42 10.41 -20.55
C GLU A 78 3.59 9.98 -19.08
N LYS A 79 4.54 9.08 -18.81
CA LYS A 79 4.88 8.71 -17.44
C LYS A 79 5.58 9.87 -16.74
N VAL A 80 5.14 10.19 -15.53
CA VAL A 80 5.75 11.22 -14.69
C VAL A 80 6.44 10.55 -13.51
N GLU A 81 7.64 11.04 -13.18
CA GLU A 81 8.34 10.58 -11.98
C GLU A 81 7.52 10.91 -10.73
N LEU A 82 7.34 9.91 -9.86
CA LEU A 82 6.77 10.12 -8.54
C LEU A 82 7.92 10.55 -7.61
N PRO A 83 7.90 11.77 -7.06
CA PRO A 83 8.89 12.17 -6.08
C PRO A 83 8.87 11.24 -4.87
N TYR A 84 10.04 11.04 -4.25
CA TYR A 84 10.12 10.27 -3.02
C TYR A 84 9.25 10.92 -1.93
N ALA A 85 8.32 10.15 -1.38
CA ALA A 85 7.45 10.57 -0.30
C ALA A 85 7.22 9.43 0.69
N VAL A 86 7.10 9.78 1.96
CA VAL A 86 6.91 8.85 3.07
C VAL A 86 5.87 9.41 4.03
N MET A 87 4.91 8.58 4.40
CA MET A 87 4.03 8.82 5.53
C MET A 87 4.71 8.29 6.78
N CYS A 88 4.96 9.13 7.78
CA CYS A 88 5.62 8.73 9.03
C CYS A 88 4.79 9.14 10.25
N ARG A 89 4.87 8.34 11.32
CA ARG A 89 4.26 8.62 12.61
C ARG A 89 5.19 8.15 13.71
N THR A 90 5.19 8.85 14.83
CA THR A 90 5.81 8.40 16.08
C THR A 90 4.70 7.96 17.00
N VAL A 91 4.74 6.69 17.43
CA VAL A 91 3.65 6.07 18.20
C VAL A 91 4.18 5.27 19.39
N PRO A 92 3.45 5.21 20.51
CA PRO A 92 3.76 4.27 21.59
C PRO A 92 3.46 2.83 21.17
N VAL A 93 3.99 1.86 21.91
CA VAL A 93 3.81 0.41 21.66
C VAL A 93 2.33 0.05 21.49
N GLU A 94 1.45 0.53 22.36
CA GLU A 94 0.02 0.19 22.31
C GLU A 94 -0.67 0.68 21.04
N GLU A 95 -0.24 1.81 20.49
CA GLU A 95 -0.81 2.32 19.25
C GLU A 95 -0.34 1.52 18.03
N LEU A 96 0.91 1.03 18.03
CA LEU A 96 1.37 0.06 17.03
C LEU A 96 0.55 -1.24 17.08
N ILE A 97 0.30 -1.77 18.28
CA ILE A 97 -0.55 -2.96 18.45
C ILE A 97 -1.98 -2.71 17.98
N LYS A 98 -2.55 -1.54 18.30
CA LYS A 98 -3.87 -1.13 17.80
C LYS A 98 -3.90 -1.05 16.28
N LEU A 99 -2.84 -0.53 15.66
CA LEU A 99 -2.70 -0.47 14.21
C LEU A 99 -2.70 -1.87 13.58
N PHE A 100 -1.92 -2.80 14.13
CA PHE A 100 -1.90 -4.19 13.65
C PHE A 100 -3.27 -4.87 13.72
N ARG A 101 -4.05 -4.62 14.78
CA ARG A 101 -5.43 -5.11 14.89
C ARG A 101 -6.38 -4.50 13.84
N GLY A 102 -6.05 -3.32 13.32
CA GLY A 102 -6.82 -2.62 12.31
C GLY A 102 -6.62 -3.15 10.89
N TRP A 103 -5.65 -4.03 10.65
CA TRP A 103 -5.40 -4.61 9.33
C TRP A 103 -6.48 -5.61 8.92
N SER A 104 -6.81 -5.65 7.62
CA SER A 104 -7.73 -6.64 7.04
C SER A 104 -7.24 -8.06 7.29
N ALA A 105 -5.95 -8.32 7.06
CA ALA A 105 -5.34 -9.63 7.31
C ALA A 105 -5.45 -10.08 8.77
N TYR A 106 -5.31 -9.18 9.74
CA TYR A 106 -5.49 -9.55 11.15
C TYR A 106 -6.95 -9.94 11.43
N ARG A 107 -7.93 -9.23 10.87
CA ARG A 107 -9.34 -9.58 11.01
C ARG A 107 -9.65 -10.93 10.37
N ALA A 108 -9.08 -11.22 9.20
CA ALA A 108 -9.26 -12.48 8.50
C ALA A 108 -8.61 -13.67 9.25
N GLY A 109 -7.42 -13.46 9.83
CA GLY A 109 -6.65 -14.48 10.57
C GLY A 109 -6.67 -14.32 12.08
N GLN A 110 -7.71 -13.71 12.66
CA GLN A 110 -7.68 -13.25 14.05
C GLN A 110 -7.37 -14.37 15.05
N GLN A 111 -7.96 -15.55 14.83
CA GLN A 111 -7.77 -16.72 15.70
C GLN A 111 -6.31 -17.17 15.73
N ASP A 112 -5.66 -17.22 14.57
CA ASP A 112 -4.27 -17.67 14.43
C ASP A 112 -3.26 -16.60 14.84
N CYS A 113 -3.58 -15.34 14.59
CA CYS A 113 -2.67 -14.22 14.81
C CYS A 113 -2.67 -13.72 16.27
N SER A 114 -3.68 -14.04 17.07
CA SER A 114 -3.87 -13.43 18.40
C SER A 114 -2.71 -13.70 19.35
N ASN A 115 -2.23 -14.95 19.40
CA ASN A 115 -1.10 -15.32 20.26
C ASN A 115 0.21 -14.69 19.76
N ALA A 116 0.44 -14.70 18.45
CA ALA A 116 1.63 -14.09 17.85
C ALA A 116 1.68 -12.58 18.12
N LEU A 117 0.53 -11.88 18.04
CA LEU A 117 0.43 -10.45 18.36
C LEU A 117 0.69 -10.17 19.84
N GLN A 118 0.24 -11.04 20.76
CA GLN A 118 0.55 -10.91 22.19
C GLN A 118 2.05 -11.08 22.46
N THR A 119 2.69 -12.06 21.82
CA THR A 119 4.15 -12.26 21.88
C THR A 119 4.89 -11.04 21.35
N ALA A 120 4.48 -10.50 20.20
CA ALA A 120 5.07 -9.28 19.65
C ALA A 120 4.94 -8.09 20.61
N ARG A 121 3.75 -7.90 21.22
CA ARG A 121 3.55 -6.87 22.25
C ARG A 121 4.51 -7.03 23.43
N ALA A 122 4.66 -8.25 23.97
CA ALA A 122 5.58 -8.50 25.08
C ALA A 122 7.04 -8.20 24.69
N ASN A 123 7.46 -8.58 23.49
CA ASN A 123 8.80 -8.29 22.98
C ASN A 123 9.03 -6.79 22.81
N LEU A 124 8.06 -6.06 22.25
CA LEU A 124 8.13 -4.61 22.09
C LEU A 124 8.26 -3.88 23.43
N LEU A 125 7.49 -4.29 24.45
CA LEU A 125 7.59 -3.71 25.80
C LEU A 125 8.97 -3.93 26.43
N ARG A 126 9.62 -5.07 26.16
CA ARG A 126 10.99 -5.36 26.66
C ARG A 126 12.06 -4.47 26.03
N LEU A 127 11.81 -3.87 24.85
CA LEU A 127 12.74 -2.93 24.24
C LEU A 127 12.86 -1.62 25.05
N GLY A 128 11.91 -1.33 25.95
CA GLY A 128 11.97 -0.15 26.81
C GLY A 128 11.82 1.19 26.07
N ARG A 129 11.33 1.18 24.82
CA ARG A 129 11.09 2.39 24.03
C ARG A 129 9.81 3.08 24.49
N SER A 130 9.85 4.40 24.68
CA SER A 130 8.64 5.22 24.82
C SER A 130 7.89 5.33 23.50
N ASP A 131 8.65 5.44 22.40
CA ASP A 131 8.13 5.78 21.09
C ASP A 131 8.80 4.98 19.98
N ILE A 132 8.01 4.65 18.96
CA ILE A 132 8.40 3.91 17.76
C ILE A 132 8.08 4.77 16.55
N ILE A 133 9.08 5.02 15.72
CA ILE A 133 8.87 5.62 14.40
C ILE A 133 8.37 4.52 13.48
N ILE A 134 7.21 4.73 12.87
CA ILE A 134 6.66 3.86 11.83
C ILE A 134 6.51 4.65 10.54
N SER A 135 6.82 4.02 9.42
CA SER A 135 6.71 4.65 8.12
C SER A 135 6.06 3.76 7.07
N TRP A 136 5.48 4.40 6.06
CA TRP A 136 5.08 3.77 4.81
C TRP A 136 5.56 4.66 3.69
N ARG A 137 6.32 4.10 2.76
CA ARG A 137 6.69 4.80 1.54
C ARG A 137 5.45 4.95 0.66
N ILE A 138 5.28 6.12 0.05
CA ILE A 138 4.32 6.31 -1.03
C ILE A 138 4.91 5.71 -2.31
N VAL A 139 4.18 4.79 -2.90
CA VAL A 139 4.56 4.06 -4.12
C VAL A 139 3.43 4.19 -5.14
N GLY A 140 3.75 4.07 -6.43
CA GLY A 140 2.71 4.19 -7.46
C GLY A 140 3.23 4.54 -8.84
N GLN A 141 2.29 4.79 -9.74
CA GLN A 141 2.53 5.28 -11.09
C GLN A 141 1.77 6.58 -11.31
N VAL A 142 2.41 7.56 -11.95
CA VAL A 142 1.81 8.85 -12.29
C VAL A 142 1.93 9.05 -13.79
N PHE A 143 0.85 9.54 -14.40
CA PHE A 143 0.78 9.80 -15.83
C PHE A 143 0.18 11.16 -16.11
N ARG A 144 0.73 11.85 -17.09
CA ARG A 144 0.19 13.07 -17.67
C ARG A 144 -0.50 12.72 -18.98
N LYS A 145 -1.81 12.96 -19.05
CA LYS A 145 -2.59 12.73 -20.25
C LYS A 145 -2.05 13.56 -21.41
N THR A 146 -1.61 12.88 -22.46
CA THR A 146 -1.32 13.47 -23.78
C THR A 146 -2.64 13.56 -24.57
N GLY A 147 -2.66 14.18 -25.77
CA GLY A 147 -3.90 14.37 -26.57
C GLY A 147 -4.69 13.09 -26.90
N SER A 148 -5.72 13.21 -27.76
CA SER A 148 -6.76 12.19 -28.04
C SER A 148 -6.27 10.73 -28.18
N LEU A 149 -7.11 9.79 -27.73
CA LEU A 149 -6.89 8.33 -27.67
C LEU A 149 -6.44 7.73 -29.01
N SER A 150 -5.14 7.49 -29.18
CA SER A 150 -4.65 6.52 -30.17
C SER A 150 -4.42 5.17 -29.49
N ARG A 151 -5.51 4.40 -29.33
CA ARG A 151 -5.59 3.00 -28.82
C ARG A 151 -5.11 2.78 -27.36
N ILE A 152 -6.02 2.30 -26.51
CA ILE A 152 -5.69 1.77 -25.18
C ILE A 152 -5.09 0.38 -25.40
N PRO A 153 -3.82 0.12 -25.04
CA PRO A 153 -3.30 -1.23 -25.09
C PRO A 153 -3.91 -2.03 -23.92
N ASP A 154 -4.39 -3.23 -24.22
CA ASP A 154 -5.06 -4.16 -23.28
C ASP A 154 -4.04 -4.87 -22.37
N VAL A 155 -3.19 -4.09 -21.67
CA VAL A 155 -1.99 -4.60 -20.96
C VAL A 155 -2.16 -4.64 -19.44
N ASN A 156 -3.31 -4.23 -18.93
CA ASN A 156 -3.50 -3.94 -17.49
C ASN A 156 -4.11 -5.09 -16.68
N ARG A 157 -4.16 -6.31 -17.22
CA ARG A 157 -4.59 -7.48 -16.45
C ARG A 157 -3.36 -8.13 -15.83
N PRO A 158 -3.24 -8.26 -14.49
CA PRO A 158 -2.26 -9.14 -13.91
C PRO A 158 -2.58 -10.57 -14.36
N THR A 159 -1.60 -11.30 -14.88
CA THR A 159 -1.65 -12.77 -15.01
C THR A 159 -1.68 -13.41 -13.63
#